data_AF-A0A4V3E8A0-F1
#
_entry.id   AF-A0A4V3E8A0-F1
#
_cell.length_a   1.000
_cell.length_b   1.000
_cell.length_c   1.000
_cell.angle_alpha   90.00
_cell.angle_beta   90.00
_cell.angle_gamma   90.00
#
_symmetry.space_group_name_H-M   'P 1'
#
loop_
_entity.id
_entity.type
_entity.pdbx_description
1 polymer ?
#
loop_
_entity_poly.entity_id
_entity_poly.type
_entity_poly.pdbx_seq_one_letter_code
_entity_poly.pdbx_strand_id
1 'polypeptide(L)' 'MKTRLMFDYAKTILENVSFDPKLFYKELEKAIHQMLPYDLDRLFKWVNGFVQEKPELYESLNLIDQ' A
#
# COMPACT_ATOMS: atom_id res chain seq x y z
N MET A 1 17.16 7.97 7.80
CA MET A 1 17.56 6.65 7.26
C MET A 1 16.56 5.53 7.57
N LYS A 2 15.94 5.46 8.75
CA LYS A 2 15.00 4.37 9.11
C LYS A 2 13.68 4.34 8.33
N THR A 3 13.18 5.50 7.92
CA THR A 3 11.84 5.62 7.30
C THR A 3 11.78 5.18 5.84
N ARG A 4 12.86 5.37 5.06
CA ARG A 4 12.95 4.79 3.69
C ARG A 4 12.86 3.26 3.69
N LEU A 5 13.51 2.60 4.65
CA LEU A 5 13.52 1.14 4.75
C LEU A 5 12.12 0.57 5.02
N MET A 6 11.30 1.24 5.86
CA MET A 6 9.94 0.79 6.15
C MET A 6 9.01 0.95 4.95
N PHE A 7 9.13 2.07 4.23
CA PHE A 7 8.39 2.27 2.99
C PHE A 7 8.77 1.23 1.92
N ASP A 8 10.06 1.05 1.66
CA ASP A 8 10.54 0.11 0.64
C ASP A 8 10.17 -1.35 0.97
N TYR A 9 10.18 -1.70 2.26
CA TYR A 9 9.72 -3.00 2.75
C TYR A 9 8.23 -3.22 2.48
N ALA A 10 7.37 -2.27 2.86
CA ALA A 10 5.93 -2.37 2.62
C ALA A 10 5.61 -2.41 1.12
N LYS A 11 6.27 -1.58 0.32
CA LYS A 11 6.15 -1.59 -1.15
C LYS A 11 6.46 -2.95 -1.73
N THR A 12 7.57 -3.57 -1.31
CA THR A 12 7.98 -4.89 -1.78
C THR A 12 6.95 -5.96 -1.42
N ILE A 13 6.40 -5.92 -0.20
CA ILE A 13 5.32 -6.85 0.20
C ILE A 13 4.10 -6.66 -0.68
N LEU A 14 3.63 -5.42 -0.84
CA LEU A 14 2.45 -5.08 -1.63
C LEU A 14 2.59 -5.50 -3.09
N GLU A 15 3.76 -5.30 -3.69
CA GLU A 15 4.06 -5.77 -5.05
C GLU A 15 4.04 -7.30 -5.13
N ASN A 16 4.61 -8.00 -4.14
CA ASN A 16 4.64 -9.46 -4.14
C ASN A 16 3.27 -10.09 -3.96
N VAL A 17 2.36 -9.46 -3.22
CA VAL A 17 1.00 -9.98 -2.96
C VAL A 17 -0.05 -9.44 -3.92
N SER A 18 0.33 -8.57 -4.88
CA SER A 18 -0.63 -7.90 -5.78
C SER A 18 -1.38 -8.84 -6.73
N PHE A 19 -1.00 -10.12 -6.79
CA PHE A 19 -1.71 -11.15 -7.56
C PHE A 19 -3.01 -11.61 -6.88
N ASP A 20 -3.17 -11.37 -5.58
CA ASP A 20 -4.37 -11.71 -4.81
C ASP A 20 -4.95 -10.42 -4.19
N PRO A 21 -6.06 -9.89 -4.73
CA PRO A 21 -6.69 -8.66 -4.22
C PRO A 21 -7.04 -8.70 -2.73
N LYS A 22 -7.47 -9.86 -2.21
CA LYS A 22 -7.83 -10.00 -0.79
C LYS A 22 -6.61 -9.98 0.10
N LEU A 23 -5.50 -10.56 -0.35
CA LEU A 23 -4.23 -10.51 0.37
C LEU A 23 -3.62 -9.11 0.31
N PHE A 24 -3.65 -8.48 -0.87
CA PHE A 24 -3.20 -7.10 -1.05
C PHE A 24 -3.92 -6.14 -0.11
N TYR A 25 -5.25 -6.22 -0.02
CA TYR A 25 -6.05 -5.41 0.90
C TYR A 25 -5.58 -5.55 2.36
N LYS A 26 -5.38 -6.79 2.82
CA LYS A 26 -4.93 -7.06 4.20
C LYS A 26 -3.52 -6.55 4.48
N GLU A 27 -2.59 -6.70 3.55
CA GLU A 27 -1.22 -6.20 3.72
C GLU A 27 -1.17 -4.68 3.62
N LEU A 28 -2.01 -4.06 2.79
CA LEU A 28 -2.14 -2.60 2.72
C LEU A 28 -2.68 -2.05 4.03
N GLU A 29 -3.76 -2.63 4.56
CA GLU A 29 -4.31 -2.26 5.86
C GLU A 29 -3.25 -2.37 6.97
N LYS A 30 -2.46 -3.44 7.00
CA LYS A 30 -1.33 -3.58 7.96
C LYS A 30 -0.28 -2.48 7.79
N ALA A 31 0.12 -2.19 6.55
CA ALA A 31 1.10 -1.15 6.27
C ALA A 31 0.62 0.23 6.76
N ILE A 32 -0.67 0.54 6.57
CA ILE A 32 -1.28 1.78 7.03
C ILE A 32 -1.20 1.90 8.57
N HIS A 33 -1.52 0.83 9.30
CA HIS A 33 -1.46 0.85 10.76
C HIS A 33 -0.04 0.91 11.35
N GLN A 34 0.97 0.46 10.60
CA GLN A 34 2.36 0.36 11.07
C GLN A 34 3.23 1.57 10.71
N MET A 35 2.81 2.38 9.73
CA MET A 35 3.59 3.51 9.24
C MET A 35 3.38 4.79 10.06
N LEU A 36 4.41 5.63 10.09
CA LEU A 36 4.32 6.99 10.61
C LEU A 36 3.52 7.88 9.63
N PRO A 37 2.83 8.92 10.13
CA PRO A 37 2.01 9.80 9.28
C PRO A 37 2.71 10.33 8.02
N TYR A 38 3.99 10.72 8.12
CA TYR A 38 4.72 11.25 6.96
C TYR A 38 5.03 10.17 5.88
N ASP A 39 5.15 8.91 6.27
CA ASP A 39 5.36 7.80 5.33
C ASP A 39 4.02 7.34 4.70
N LEU A 40 2.89 7.56 5.38
CA LEU A 40 1.56 7.24 4.86
C LEU A 40 1.21 8.03 3.60
N ASP A 41 1.45 9.33 3.57
CA ASP A 41 1.22 10.16 2.37
C ASP A 41 1.97 9.62 1.14
N ARG A 42 3.18 9.09 1.37
CA ARG A 42 4.00 8.48 0.33
C ARG A 42 3.44 7.14 -0.11
N LEU A 43 2.99 6.31 0.83
CA LEU A 43 2.30 5.05 0.56
C LEU A 43 1.05 5.27 -0.29
N PHE A 44 0.19 6.21 0.10
CA PHE A 44 -1.05 6.52 -0.58
C PHE A 44 -0.84 6.99 -2.02
N LYS A 45 0.13 7.88 -2.26
CA LYS A 45 0.48 8.31 -3.63
C LYS A 45 0.98 7.14 -4.47
N TRP A 46 1.76 6.24 -3.89
CA TRP A 46 2.26 5.07 -4.61
C TRP A 46 1.14 4.08 -4.93
N VAL A 47 0.30 3.73 -3.95
CA VAL A 47 -0.82 2.80 -4.15
C VAL A 47 -1.78 3.33 -5.21
N ASN A 48 -2.15 4.62 -5.14
CA ASN A 48 -3.03 5.25 -6.13
C ASN A 48 -2.53 5.08 -7.56
N GLY A 49 -1.21 5.22 -7.80
CA GLY A 49 -0.61 4.99 -9.10
C GLY A 49 -0.50 3.50 -9.46
N PHE A 50 -0.12 2.66 -8.50
CA PHE A 50 0.09 1.22 -8.71
C PHE A 50 -1.19 0.48 -9.10
N VAL A 51 -2.33 0.87 -8.53
CA VAL A 51 -3.61 0.20 -8.81
C VAL A 51 -4.21 0.61 -10.15
N GLN A 52 -3.84 1.76 -10.76
CA GLN A 52 -4.43 2.20 -12.04
C GLN A 52 -4.29 1.17 -13.17
N GLU A 53 -3.23 0.35 -13.12
CA GLU A 53 -2.97 -0.71 -14.09
C GLU A 53 -3.59 -2.07 -13.66
N LYS A 54 -4.23 -2.13 -12.49
CA LYS A 54 -4.78 -3.32 -11.84
C LYS A 54 -6.18 -3.05 -11.27
N PRO A 55 -7.22 -3.05 -12.13
CA PRO A 55 -8.60 -2.80 -11.71
C PRO A 55 -9.07 -3.71 -10.58
N GLU A 56 -8.54 -4.93 -10.49
CA GLU A 56 -8.81 -5.90 -9.43
C GLU A 56 -8.41 -5.41 -8.02
N LEU A 57 -7.54 -4.40 -7.92
CA LEU A 57 -7.09 -3.82 -6.66
C LEU A 57 -7.86 -2.56 -6.27
N TYR A 58 -8.79 -2.05 -7.09
CA TYR A 58 -9.48 -0.79 -6.82
C TYR A 58 -10.24 -0.76 -5.50
N GLU A 59 -10.76 -1.90 -5.02
CA GLU A 59 -11.41 -1.97 -3.70
C GLU A 59 -10.48 -1.55 -2.54
N SER A 60 -9.16 -1.70 -2.72
CA SER A 60 -8.17 -1.29 -1.73
C SER A 60 -8.04 0.23 -1.58
N LEU A 61 -8.51 1.02 -2.55
CA LEU A 61 -8.55 2.49 -2.47
C LEU A 61 -9.50 2.99 -1.38
N ASN A 62 -10.50 2.19 -0.99
CA ASN A 62 -11.40 2.52 0.12
C ASN A 62 -10.66 2.68 1.46
N LEU A 63 -9.45 2.12 1.60
CA LEU A 63 -8.60 2.28 2.78
C LEU A 63 -7.84 3.62 2.82
N ILE A 64 -7.81 4.35 1.70
CA ILE A 64 -6.95 5.52 1.48
C ILE A 64 -7.77 6.81 1.34
N ASP A 65 -8.98 6.74 0.80
CA ASP A 65 -9.87 7.89 0.56
C ASP A 65 -10.66 8.35 1.83
N GLN A 66 -10.12 8.18 3.04
CA GLN A 66 -10.77 8.61 4.29
C GLN A 66 -10.20 9.90 4.89
#